data_AF-A0A9X3EEA3-F1
#
_entry.id   AF-A0A9X3EEA3-F1
#
_cell.length_a   1.000
_cell.length_b   1.000
_cell.length_c   1.000
_cell.angle_alpha   90.00
_cell.angle_beta   90.00
_cell.angle_gamma   90.00
#
_symmetry.space_group_name_H-M   'P 1'
#
loop_
_entity.id
_entity.type
_entity.pdbx_description
1 polymer ?
#
loop_
_entity_poly.entity_id
_entity_poly.type
_entity_poly.pdbx_seq_one_letter_code
_entity_poly.pdbx_strand_id
1 'polypeptide(L)'
;MDMHVTIWLIDNLDLLLGFALLLLACLWLPAGVRWQVLTLGVALLAIQWWQKSRASERMAALDAQRQTLRQQLQKLDEQVARLEEGNARLEARRQQLDEERLVLAEAIIRLKSGDADLAERRQALESRFQALQAESASNQQDSDELLAALQRWQAWRDQSEQTLTDQ
;
A
#
# COMPACT_ATOMS: atom_id res chain seq x y z
N MET A 1 23.40 -49.03 26.99
CA MET A 1 24.50 -49.37 26.05
C MET A 1 24.16 -48.81 24.67
N ASP A 2 24.10 -47.49 24.67
CA ASP A 2 24.49 -46.48 23.68
C ASP A 2 24.46 -46.85 22.18
N MET A 3 23.42 -46.37 21.50
CA MET A 3 23.36 -46.27 20.02
C MET A 3 24.58 -45.52 19.43
N HIS A 4 25.20 -44.62 20.19
CA HIS A 4 26.43 -43.96 19.76
C HIS A 4 27.61 -44.92 19.61
N VAL A 5 27.71 -45.95 20.45
CA VAL A 5 28.77 -46.96 20.33
C VAL A 5 28.55 -47.82 19.10
N THR A 6 27.29 -48.18 18.79
CA THR A 6 26.98 -48.96 17.58
C THR A 6 27.22 -48.18 16.29
N ILE A 7 26.88 -46.89 16.25
CA ILE A 7 27.13 -46.02 15.10
C ILE A 7 28.64 -45.81 14.91
N TRP A 8 29.37 -45.57 15.99
CA TRP A 8 30.83 -45.47 15.96
C TRP A 8 31.49 -46.77 15.49
N LEU A 9 30.99 -47.93 15.93
CA LEU A 9 31.53 -49.22 15.53
C LEU A 9 31.30 -49.51 14.03
N ILE A 10 30.15 -49.13 13.49
CA ILE A 10 29.81 -49.30 12.07
C ILE A 10 30.67 -48.36 11.20
N ASP A 11 30.83 -47.10 11.61
CA ASP A 11 31.63 -46.12 10.86
C ASP A 11 33.13 -46.40 10.87
N ASN A 12 33.63 -47.10 11.88
CA ASN A 12 35.03 -47.50 12.04
C ASN A 12 35.28 -48.99 11.75
N LEU A 13 34.27 -49.73 11.29
CA LEU A 13 34.35 -51.16 11.02
C LEU A 13 35.45 -51.47 9.99
N ASP A 14 35.55 -50.67 8.93
CA ASP A 14 36.54 -50.82 7.86
C ASP A 14 37.97 -50.57 8.38
N LEU A 15 38.12 -49.60 9.30
CA LEU A 15 39.39 -49.29 9.95
C LEU A 15 39.82 -50.40 10.92
N LEU A 16 38.87 -50.93 11.69
CA LEU A 16 39.07 -52.06 12.60
C LEU A 16 39.40 -53.35 11.84
N LEU A 17 38.74 -53.59 10.70
CA LEU A 17 39.02 -54.74 9.83
C LEU A 17 40.42 -54.62 9.23
N GLY A 18 40.80 -53.44 8.75
CA GLY A 18 42.14 -53.15 8.24
C GLY A 18 43.23 -53.32 9.30
N PHE A 19 42.99 -52.86 10.53
CA PHE A 19 43.91 -53.05 11.66
C PHE A 19 44.02 -54.53 12.09
N ALA A 20 42.92 -55.26 12.13
CA ALA A 20 42.92 -56.69 12.43
C ALA A 20 43.65 -57.50 11.36
N LEU A 21 43.47 -57.17 10.08
CA LEU A 21 44.16 -57.80 8.96
C LEU A 21 45.66 -57.49 8.97
N LEU A 22 46.04 -56.26 9.33
CA LEU A 22 47.42 -55.85 9.55
C LEU A 22 48.08 -56.62 10.71
N LEU A 23 47.39 -56.77 11.84
CA LEU A 23 47.86 -57.59 12.97
C LEU A 23 48.02 -59.08 12.58
N LEU A 24 47.08 -59.62 11.81
CA LEU A 24 47.12 -60.99 11.32
C LEU A 24 48.31 -61.20 10.36
N ALA A 25 48.54 -60.27 9.43
CA ALA A 25 49.71 -60.29 8.54
C ALA A 25 51.02 -60.19 9.33
N CYS A 26 51.07 -59.36 10.39
CA CYS A 26 52.24 -59.21 11.25
C CYS A 26 52.56 -60.45 12.10
N LEU A 27 51.58 -61.34 12.30
CA LEU A 27 51.76 -62.61 13.01
C LEU A 27 52.39 -63.70 12.13
N TRP A 28 52.27 -63.58 10.80
CA TRP A 28 52.73 -64.57 9.82
C TRP A 28 54.12 -64.29 9.23
N LEU A 29 54.72 -63.13 9.52
CA LEU A 29 56.00 -62.72 8.94
C LEU A 29 57.22 -62.85 9.88
N PRO A 30 58.41 -63.16 9.33
CA PRO A 30 59.66 -63.30 10.09
C PRO A 30 60.08 -61.99 10.78
N ALA A 31 60.76 -62.12 11.93
CA ALA A 31 60.99 -61.04 12.91
C ALA A 31 61.60 -59.75 12.34
N GLY A 32 62.40 -59.81 11.28
CA GLY A 32 63.04 -58.63 10.66
C GLY A 32 62.10 -57.72 9.86
N VAL A 33 60.94 -58.22 9.41
CA VAL A 33 60.05 -57.48 8.48
C VAL A 33 58.79 -56.94 9.19
N ARG A 34 58.47 -57.43 10.39
CA ARG A 34 57.26 -57.10 11.16
C ARG A 34 57.12 -55.59 11.42
N TRP A 35 58.21 -54.92 11.75
CA TRP A 35 58.22 -53.49 12.04
C TRP A 35 57.95 -52.63 10.79
N GLN A 36 58.43 -53.03 9.61
CA GLN A 36 58.22 -52.28 8.37
C GLN A 36 56.78 -52.39 7.88
N VAL A 37 56.18 -53.58 7.97
CA VAL A 37 54.78 -53.79 7.59
C VAL A 37 53.83 -53.08 8.56
N LEU A 38 54.17 -53.04 9.86
CA LEU A 38 53.39 -52.34 10.86
C LEU A 38 53.41 -50.83 10.62
N THR A 39 54.58 -50.22 10.41
CA THR A 39 54.65 -48.77 10.15
C THR A 39 53.99 -48.39 8.83
N LEU A 40 54.15 -49.21 7.78
CA LEU A 40 53.53 -48.97 6.48
C LEU A 40 52.00 -49.08 6.54
N GLY A 41 51.49 -50.11 7.24
CA GLY A 41 50.05 -50.29 7.39
C GLY A 41 49.40 -49.24 8.28
N VAL A 42 50.07 -48.80 9.36
CA VAL A 42 49.61 -47.68 10.19
C VAL A 42 49.63 -46.37 9.39
N ALA A 43 50.65 -46.16 8.57
CA ALA A 43 50.71 -44.98 7.68
C ALA A 43 49.55 -44.99 6.66
N LEU A 44 49.22 -46.14 6.06
CA LEU A 44 48.08 -46.26 5.14
C LEU A 44 46.74 -46.01 5.83
N LEU A 45 46.53 -46.54 7.04
CA LEU A 45 45.33 -46.29 7.84
C LEU A 45 45.19 -44.80 8.19
N ALA A 46 46.29 -44.13 8.56
CA ALA A 46 46.29 -42.69 8.83
C ALA A 46 45.93 -41.87 7.57
N ILE A 47 46.43 -42.27 6.40
CA ILE A 47 46.11 -41.62 5.12
C ILE A 47 44.62 -41.81 4.76
N GLN A 48 44.07 -43.02 4.92
CA GLN A 48 42.65 -43.26 4.68
C GLN A 48 41.74 -42.48 5.62
N TRP A 49 42.08 -42.46 6.92
CA TRP A 49 41.35 -41.67 7.90
C TRP A 49 41.39 -40.17 7.57
N TRP A 50 42.55 -39.66 7.17
CA TRP A 50 42.71 -38.26 6.76
C TRP A 50 41.90 -37.91 5.50
N GLN A 51 41.84 -38.81 4.51
CA GLN A 51 41.00 -38.64 3.32
C GLN A 51 39.51 -38.62 3.66
N LYS A 52 39.06 -39.55 4.51
CA LYS A 52 37.65 -39.61 4.97
C LYS A 52 37.29 -38.36 5.75
N SER A 53 38.15 -37.91 6.65
CA SER A 53 37.96 -36.67 7.42
C SER A 53 37.80 -35.46 6.50
N ARG A 54 38.70 -35.28 5.53
CA ARG A 54 38.61 -34.19 4.54
C ARG A 54 37.37 -34.28 3.64
N ALA A 55 36.92 -35.48 3.29
CA ALA A 55 35.69 -35.65 2.52
C ALA A 55 34.47 -35.23 3.35
N SER A 56 34.45 -35.56 4.65
CA SER A 56 33.37 -35.18 5.57
C SER A 56 33.28 -33.67 5.77
N GLU A 57 34.43 -32.98 5.88
CA GLU A 57 34.48 -31.52 6.01
C GLU A 57 33.88 -30.82 4.78
N ARG A 58 34.15 -31.33 3.57
CA ARG A 58 33.59 -30.78 2.32
C ARG A 58 32.08 -30.98 2.25
N MET A 59 31.58 -32.14 2.66
CA MET A 59 30.13 -32.40 2.69
C MET A 59 29.44 -31.52 3.75
N ALA A 60 30.02 -31.39 4.94
CA ALA A 60 29.51 -30.52 5.98
C ALA A 60 29.47 -29.05 5.52
N ALA A 61 30.49 -28.59 4.80
CA ALA A 61 30.50 -27.24 4.23
C ALA A 61 29.41 -27.04 3.16
N LEU A 62 29.20 -28.02 2.27
CA LEU A 62 28.13 -27.98 1.27
C LEU A 62 26.74 -28.03 1.90
N ASP A 63 26.54 -28.82 2.95
CA ASP A 63 25.27 -28.90 3.66
C ASP A 63 24.98 -27.60 4.43
N ALA A 64 26.00 -26.97 5.02
CA ALA A 64 25.88 -25.64 5.62
C ALA A 64 25.53 -24.57 4.58
N GLN A 65 26.15 -24.62 3.39
CA GLN A 65 25.80 -23.72 2.27
C GLN A 65 24.36 -23.96 1.81
N ARG A 66 23.93 -25.21 1.63
CA ARG A 66 22.55 -25.57 1.26
C ARG A 66 21.54 -25.08 2.29
N GLN A 67 21.83 -25.22 3.57
CA GLN A 67 20.97 -24.70 4.64
C GLN A 67 20.87 -23.18 4.58
N THR A 68 21.99 -22.50 4.38
CA THR A 68 22.03 -21.03 4.25
C THR A 68 21.20 -20.56 3.05
N LEU A 69 21.35 -21.22 1.90
CA LEU A 69 20.56 -20.92 0.70
C LEU A 69 19.06 -21.18 0.93
N ARG A 70 18.68 -22.26 1.61
CA ARG A 70 17.27 -22.53 1.96
C ARG A 70 16.70 -21.44 2.87
N GLN A 71 17.46 -20.98 3.86
CA GLN A 71 17.04 -19.89 4.73
C GLN A 71 16.91 -18.56 3.98
N GLN A 72 17.82 -18.29 3.03
CA GLN A 72 17.74 -17.11 2.17
C GLN A 72 16.51 -17.18 1.26
N LEU A 73 16.24 -18.32 0.64
CA LEU A 73 15.04 -18.53 -0.17
C LEU A 73 13.77 -18.30 0.64
N GLN A 74 13.67 -18.88 1.84
CA GLN A 74 12.52 -18.64 2.73
C GLN A 74 12.33 -17.15 3.05
N LYS A 75 13.42 -16.42 3.34
CA LYS A 75 13.36 -14.97 3.56
C LYS A 75 12.92 -14.20 2.32
N LEU A 76 13.36 -14.62 1.13
CA LEU A 76 12.94 -14.02 -0.12
C LEU A 76 11.45 -14.29 -0.37
N ASP A 77 10.97 -15.51 -0.16
CA ASP A 77 9.55 -15.86 -0.31
C ASP A 77 8.68 -15.04 0.65
N GLU A 78 9.11 -14.87 1.90
CA GLU A 78 8.42 -13.99 2.86
C GLU A 78 8.41 -12.52 2.40
N GLN A 79 9.51 -12.03 1.82
CA GLN A 79 9.57 -10.67 1.29
C GLN A 79 8.67 -10.50 0.06
N VAL A 80 8.64 -11.48 -0.84
CA VAL A 80 7.78 -11.49 -2.01
C VAL A 80 6.31 -11.47 -1.57
N ALA A 81 5.91 -12.32 -0.63
CA ALA A 81 4.55 -12.33 -0.09
C ALA A 81 4.17 -10.96 0.52
N ARG A 82 5.08 -10.32 1.27
CA ARG A 82 4.84 -8.97 1.82
C ARG A 82 4.73 -7.90 0.71
N LEU A 83 5.51 -8.01 -0.35
CA LEU A 83 5.44 -7.08 -1.48
C LEU A 83 4.15 -7.28 -2.26
N GLU A 84 3.70 -8.51 -2.48
CA GLU A 84 2.42 -8.83 -3.12
C GLU A 84 1.25 -8.29 -2.31
N GLU A 85 1.24 -8.50 -0.99
CA GLU A 85 0.23 -7.90 -0.10
C GLU A 85 0.26 -6.36 -0.15
N GLY A 86 1.46 -5.77 -0.15
CA GLY A 86 1.65 -4.32 -0.26
C GLY A 86 1.12 -3.78 -1.58
N ASN A 87 1.39 -4.47 -2.68
CA ASN A 87 0.92 -4.09 -4.01
C ASN A 87 -0.61 -4.19 -4.11
N ALA A 88 -1.20 -5.28 -3.63
CA ALA A 88 -2.66 -5.44 -3.59
C ALA A 88 -3.35 -4.33 -2.76
N ARG A 89 -2.75 -3.92 -1.63
CA ARG A 89 -3.26 -2.79 -0.83
C ARG A 89 -3.15 -1.46 -1.57
N LEU A 90 -2.07 -1.23 -2.30
CA LEU A 90 -1.88 -0.01 -3.10
C LEU A 90 -2.85 0.05 -4.28
N GLU A 91 -3.07 -1.07 -4.95
CA GLU A 91 -4.06 -1.17 -6.03
C GLU A 91 -5.48 -0.90 -5.51
N ALA A 92 -5.85 -1.49 -4.37
CA ALA A 92 -7.14 -1.21 -3.75
C ALA A 92 -7.29 0.28 -3.37
N ARG A 93 -6.26 0.90 -2.78
CA ARG A 93 -6.27 2.35 -2.49
C ARG A 93 -6.37 3.20 -3.75
N ARG A 94 -5.71 2.80 -4.82
CA ARG A 94 -5.78 3.50 -6.11
C ARG A 94 -7.19 3.46 -6.68
N GLN A 95 -7.84 2.30 -6.66
CA GLN A 95 -9.23 2.15 -7.09
C GLN A 95 -10.17 3.03 -6.27
N GLN A 96 -10.03 3.03 -4.94
CA GLN A 96 -10.80 3.91 -4.06
C GLN A 96 -10.60 5.40 -4.39
N LEU A 97 -9.35 5.82 -4.60
CA LEU A 97 -9.06 7.21 -4.99
C LEU A 97 -9.64 7.57 -6.35
N ASP A 98 -9.66 6.64 -7.30
CA ASP A 98 -10.25 6.86 -8.62
C ASP A 98 -11.79 6.96 -8.52
N GLU A 99 -12.43 6.17 -7.67
CA GLU A 99 -13.86 6.29 -7.35
C GLU A 99 -14.19 7.63 -6.69
N GLU A 100 -13.42 8.03 -5.66
CA GLU A 100 -13.58 9.32 -4.99
C GLU A 100 -13.40 10.50 -5.97
N ARG A 101 -12.44 10.40 -6.89
CA ARG A 101 -12.23 11.40 -7.95
C ARG A 101 -13.43 11.51 -8.87
N LEU A 102 -14.06 10.40 -9.24
CA LEU A 102 -15.27 10.42 -10.08
C LEU A 102 -16.44 11.08 -9.34
N VAL A 103 -16.64 10.73 -8.06
CA VAL A 103 -17.69 11.35 -7.23
C VAL A 103 -17.45 12.85 -7.07
N LEU A 104 -16.20 13.28 -6.82
CA LEU A 104 -15.85 14.69 -6.74
C LEU A 104 -16.05 15.42 -8.07
N ALA A 105 -15.69 14.79 -9.19
CA ALA A 105 -15.91 15.36 -10.51
C ALA A 105 -17.41 15.57 -10.79
N GLU A 106 -18.26 14.60 -10.42
CA GLU A 106 -19.71 14.74 -10.55
C GLU A 106 -20.26 15.85 -9.63
N ALA A 107 -19.77 15.93 -8.38
CA ALA A 107 -20.13 16.99 -7.45
C ALA A 107 -19.78 18.38 -8.00
N ILE A 108 -18.60 18.54 -8.61
CA ILE A 108 -18.18 19.79 -9.26
C ILE A 108 -19.11 20.16 -10.42
N ILE A 109 -19.50 19.19 -11.25
CA ILE A 109 -20.43 19.44 -12.36
C ILE A 109 -21.79 19.91 -11.83
N ARG A 110 -22.33 19.22 -10.80
CA ARG A 110 -23.58 19.62 -10.15
C ARG A 110 -23.47 21.02 -9.54
N LEU A 111 -22.38 21.32 -8.86
CA LEU A 111 -22.16 22.64 -8.26
C LEU A 111 -22.14 23.74 -9.33
N LYS A 112 -21.38 23.54 -10.42
CA LYS A 112 -21.35 24.47 -11.57
C LYS A 112 -22.72 24.68 -12.20
N SER A 113 -23.51 23.60 -12.34
CA SER A 113 -24.88 23.73 -12.86
C SER A 113 -25.80 24.49 -11.90
N GLY A 114 -25.63 24.28 -10.59
CA GLY A 114 -26.36 25.02 -9.56
C GLY A 114 -25.99 26.50 -9.54
N ASP A 115 -24.71 26.84 -9.68
CA ASP A 115 -24.24 28.23 -9.75
C ASP A 115 -24.81 28.96 -10.98
N ALA A 116 -24.92 28.26 -12.12
CA ALA A 116 -25.54 28.81 -13.32
C ALA A 116 -27.04 29.09 -13.13
N ASP A 117 -27.80 28.14 -12.55
CA ASP A 117 -29.23 28.34 -12.24
C ASP A 117 -29.43 29.47 -11.21
N LEU A 118 -28.57 29.53 -10.18
CA LEU A 118 -28.60 30.64 -9.21
C LEU A 118 -28.31 32.00 -9.85
N ALA A 119 -27.38 32.06 -10.80
CA ALA A 119 -27.08 33.29 -11.53
C ALA A 119 -28.28 33.74 -12.38
N GLU A 120 -28.93 32.82 -13.08
CA GLU A 120 -30.13 33.10 -13.87
C GLU A 120 -31.29 33.59 -13.00
N ARG A 121 -31.54 32.91 -11.87
CA ARG A 121 -32.57 33.33 -10.90
C ARG A 121 -32.28 34.71 -10.32
N ARG A 122 -31.01 35.01 -10.04
CA ARG A 122 -30.61 36.33 -9.53
C ARG A 122 -30.88 37.42 -10.57
N GLN A 123 -30.57 37.17 -11.84
CA GLN A 123 -30.88 38.09 -12.93
C GLN A 123 -32.39 38.28 -13.11
N ALA A 124 -33.17 37.21 -13.02
CA ALA A 124 -34.63 37.28 -13.08
C ALA A 124 -35.21 38.10 -11.91
N LEU A 125 -34.72 37.89 -10.69
CA LEU A 125 -35.12 38.67 -9.51
C LEU A 125 -34.77 40.15 -9.64
N GLU A 126 -33.56 40.46 -10.12
CA GLU A 126 -33.13 41.84 -10.38
C GLU A 126 -34.06 42.53 -11.40
N SER A 127 -34.40 41.85 -12.49
CA SER A 127 -35.32 42.39 -13.50
C SER A 127 -36.72 42.65 -12.94
N ARG A 128 -37.24 41.76 -12.08
CA ARG A 128 -38.52 41.93 -11.41
C ARG A 128 -38.48 43.08 -10.42
N PHE A 129 -37.37 43.23 -9.70
CA PHE A 129 -37.20 44.33 -8.75
C PHE A 129 -37.18 45.68 -9.47
N GLN A 130 -36.49 45.78 -10.61
CA GLN A 130 -36.50 46.99 -11.44
C GLN A 130 -37.89 47.30 -12.01
N ALA A 131 -38.63 46.28 -12.47
CA ALA A 131 -40.00 46.45 -12.92
C ALA A 131 -40.92 46.97 -11.81
N LEU A 132 -40.82 46.40 -10.59
CA LEU A 132 -41.59 46.85 -9.43
C LEU A 132 -41.23 48.28 -9.00
N GLN A 133 -39.94 48.66 -9.07
CA GLN A 133 -39.55 50.04 -8.82
C GLN A 133 -40.16 51.01 -9.84
N ALA A 134 -40.13 50.65 -11.13
CA ALA A 134 -40.73 51.47 -12.18
C ALA A 134 -42.25 51.61 -12.00
N GLU A 135 -42.94 50.51 -11.68
CA GLU A 135 -44.38 50.52 -11.38
C GLU A 135 -44.71 51.36 -10.14
N SER A 136 -43.91 51.24 -9.07
CA SER A 136 -44.06 52.07 -7.87
C SER A 136 -43.86 53.55 -8.17
N ALA A 137 -42.88 53.91 -9.00
CA ALA A 137 -42.63 55.30 -9.39
C ALA A 137 -43.78 55.87 -10.23
N SER A 138 -44.31 55.08 -11.18
CA SER A 138 -45.50 55.46 -11.97
C SER A 138 -46.71 55.68 -11.08
N ASN A 139 -46.99 54.75 -10.16
CA ASN A 139 -48.12 54.88 -9.23
C ASN A 139 -47.99 56.10 -8.30
N GLN A 140 -46.77 56.45 -7.89
CA GLN A 140 -46.52 57.68 -7.13
C GLN A 140 -46.81 58.93 -7.96
N GLN A 141 -46.36 58.97 -9.22
CA GLN A 141 -46.67 60.07 -10.14
C GLN A 141 -48.18 60.22 -10.36
N ASP A 142 -48.89 59.12 -10.63
CA ASP A 142 -50.35 59.15 -10.80
C ASP A 142 -51.06 59.66 -9.53
N SER A 143 -50.57 59.24 -8.35
CA SER A 143 -51.10 59.71 -7.07
C SER A 143 -50.86 61.22 -6.88
N ASP A 144 -49.67 61.71 -7.21
CA ASP A 144 -49.33 63.14 -7.11
C ASP A 144 -50.15 63.99 -8.08
N GLU A 145 -50.38 63.50 -9.31
CA GLU A 145 -51.24 64.16 -10.30
C GLU A 145 -52.69 64.25 -9.84
N LEU A 146 -53.23 63.17 -9.26
CA LEU A 146 -54.58 63.15 -8.69
C LEU A 146 -54.71 64.14 -7.53
N LEU A 147 -53.73 64.21 -6.64
CA LEU A 147 -53.71 65.19 -5.55
C LEU A 147 -53.66 66.62 -6.08
N ALA A 148 -52.82 66.89 -7.08
CA ALA A 148 -52.76 68.20 -7.73
C ALA A 148 -54.06 68.57 -8.46
N ALA A 149 -54.76 67.60 -9.07
CA ALA A 149 -56.07 67.81 -9.66
C ALA A 149 -57.14 68.15 -8.61
N LEU A 150 -57.15 67.44 -7.48
CA LEU A 150 -58.06 67.72 -6.36
C LEU A 150 -57.82 69.11 -5.75
N GLN A 151 -56.56 69.51 -5.55
CA GLN A 151 -56.22 70.84 -5.06
C GLN A 151 -56.68 71.93 -6.02
N ARG A 152 -56.49 71.74 -7.34
CA ARG A 152 -57.00 72.67 -8.36
C ARG A 152 -58.52 72.80 -8.31
N TRP A 153 -59.23 71.69 -8.13
CA TRP A 153 -60.69 71.70 -8.03
C TRP A 153 -61.17 72.40 -6.76
N GLN A 154 -60.51 72.18 -5.62
CA GLN A 154 -60.80 72.88 -4.37
C GLN A 154 -60.58 74.39 -4.52
N ALA A 155 -59.44 74.81 -5.09
CA ALA A 155 -59.16 76.23 -5.32
C ALA A 155 -60.20 76.91 -6.24
N TRP A 156 -60.65 76.21 -7.28
CA TRP A 156 -61.72 76.70 -8.16
C TRP A 156 -63.06 76.84 -7.42
N ARG A 157 -63.40 75.87 -6.58
CA ARG A 157 -64.61 75.89 -5.76
C ARG A 157 -64.58 77.08 -4.79
N ASP A 158 -63.49 77.26 -4.06
CA ASP A 158 -63.34 78.35 -3.09
C ASP A 158 -63.47 79.72 -3.77
N GLN A 159 -62.91 79.89 -4.98
CA GLN A 159 -63.10 81.11 -5.78
C GLN A 159 -64.57 81.33 -6.18
N SER A 160 -65.26 80.27 -6.61
CA SER A 160 -66.67 80.37 -7.01
C SER A 160 -67.58 80.76 -5.84
N GLU A 161 -67.31 80.25 -4.64
CA GLU A 161 -68.05 80.60 -3.43
C GLU A 161 -67.81 82.06 -3.01
N GLN A 162 -66.58 82.57 -3.11
CA GLN A 162 -66.27 83.99 -2.84
C GLN A 162 -67.02 84.94 -3.78
N THR A 163 -67.09 84.61 -5.08
CA THR A 163 -67.79 85.46 -6.06
C THR A 163 -69.31 85.53 -5.85
N LEU A 164 -69.90 84.54 -5.16
CA LEU A 164 -71.33 84.52 -4.85
C LEU A 164 -71.67 85.31 -3.57
N THR A 165 -70.71 85.48 -2.65
CA THR A 165 -70.88 86.27 -1.42
C THR A 165 -70.66 87.78 -1.59
N ASP A 166 -70.01 88.22 -2.67
CA ASP A 166 -69.76 89.64 -3.00
C ASP A 166 -70.88 90.30 -3.86
N GLN A 167 -71.96 89.56 -4.19
CA GLN A 167 -73.19 90.09 -4.80
C GLN A 167 -74.29 90.31 -3.76
#